data_AF-A0A920LJI3-F1
#
_entry.id   AF-A0A920LJI3-F1
#
_cell.length_a   1.000
_cell.length_b   1.000
_cell.length_c   1.000
_cell.angle_alpha   90.00
_cell.angle_beta   90.00
_cell.angle_gamma   90.00
#
_symmetry.space_group_name_H-M   'P 1'
#
loop_
_entity.id
_entity.type
_entity.pdbx_description
1 polymer ?
#
loop_
_entity_poly.entity_id
_entity_poly.type
_entity_poly.pdbx_seq_one_letter_code
_entity_poly.pdbx_strand_id
1 'polypeptide(L)'
;MIDLNTILTIPESISPLTVSIIIFASFISSFISSIVGFGGGMLLLGILALNFPVSKVIPLHAIIQLGSNLNRLFFFRFKVKWSIFLPFALGCLIGIPVGGFFFYSINESFLKILVAFFYNL
;
A
#
# COMPACT_ATOMS: atom_id res chain seq x y z
N MET A 1 6.27 -12.48 21.53
CA MET A 1 4.92 -12.88 21.05
C MET A 1 4.16 -11.59 20.85
N ILE A 2 3.81 -11.23 19.60
CA ILE A 2 3.03 -10.01 19.34
C ILE A 2 1.62 -10.26 19.86
N ASP A 3 1.16 -9.45 20.80
CA ASP A 3 -0.17 -9.59 21.39
C ASP A 3 -1.23 -9.19 20.36
N LEU A 4 -2.24 -10.03 20.16
CA LEU A 4 -3.32 -9.79 19.18
C LEU A 4 -4.04 -8.47 19.48
N ASN A 5 -4.11 -8.09 20.75
CA ASN A 5 -4.70 -6.85 21.21
C ASN A 5 -3.92 -5.61 20.75
N THR A 6 -2.61 -5.72 20.53
CA THR A 6 -1.78 -4.64 19.98
C THR A 6 -2.02 -4.45 18.48
N ILE A 7 -2.51 -5.47 17.77
CA ILE A 7 -2.82 -5.38 16.34
C ILE A 7 -4.22 -4.75 16.12
N LEU A 8 -5.16 -5.02 17.02
CA LEU A 8 -6.55 -4.57 16.91
C LEU A 8 -6.79 -3.17 17.51
N THR A 9 -5.86 -2.65 18.30
CA THR A 9 -5.96 -1.31 18.87
C THR A 9 -5.32 -0.27 17.96
N ILE A 10 -6.01 0.86 17.76
CA ILE A 10 -5.42 2.02 17.09
C ILE A 10 -4.29 2.54 17.99
N PRO A 11 -3.06 2.73 17.47
CA PRO A 11 -1.98 3.29 18.26
C PRO A 11 -2.40 4.65 18.84
N GLU A 12 -2.24 4.86 20.15
CA GLU A 12 -2.58 6.14 20.82
C GLU A 12 -1.89 7.36 20.16
N SER A 13 -0.80 7.11 19.44
CA SER A 13 -0.06 8.13 18.67
C SER A 13 -0.79 8.67 17.43
N ILE A 14 -1.89 8.05 16.98
CA ILE A 14 -2.61 8.45 15.76
C ILE A 14 -4.05 8.84 16.10
N SER A 15 -4.46 10.06 15.72
CA SER A 15 -5.82 10.54 15.93
C SER A 15 -6.86 9.65 15.23
N PRO A 16 -7.98 9.29 15.90
CA PRO A 16 -9.08 8.55 15.27
C PRO A 16 -9.63 9.22 14.00
N LEU A 17 -9.55 10.55 13.92
CA LEU A 17 -9.93 11.31 12.72
C LEU A 17 -9.02 10.98 11.53
N THR A 18 -7.70 10.93 11.74
CA THR A 18 -6.72 10.58 10.70
C THR A 18 -6.96 9.16 10.19
N VAL A 19 -7.25 8.21 11.08
CA VAL A 19 -7.59 6.84 10.71
C VAL A 19 -8.85 6.81 9.85
N SER A 20 -9.88 7.55 10.23
CA SER A 20 -11.14 7.63 9.48
C SER A 20 -10.93 8.20 8.07
N ILE A 21 -10.10 9.26 7.95
CA ILE A 21 -9.70 9.83 6.66
C ILE A 21 -8.99 8.80 5.80
N ILE A 22 -8.02 8.05 6.36
CA ILE A 22 -7.28 7.03 5.61
C ILE A 22 -8.18 5.90 5.15
N ILE A 23 -9.11 5.43 5.99
CA ILE A 23 -10.07 4.38 5.62
C ILE A 23 -10.94 4.86 4.45
N PHE A 24 -11.51 6.05 4.57
CA PHE A 24 -12.36 6.61 3.52
C PHE A 24 -11.57 6.87 2.22
N ALA A 25 -10.37 7.44 2.33
CA ALA A 25 -9.46 7.65 1.21
C ALA A 25 -9.07 6.35 0.52
N SER A 26 -8.81 5.28 1.28
CA SER A 26 -8.48 3.95 0.76
C SER A 26 -9.65 3.35 -0.01
N PHE A 27 -10.88 3.54 0.46
CA PHE A 27 -12.08 3.13 -0.25
C PHE A 27 -12.23 3.86 -1.59
N ILE A 28 -12.13 5.19 -1.58
CA ILE A 28 -12.20 6.02 -2.81
C ILE A 28 -11.07 5.69 -3.78
N SER A 29 -9.85 5.54 -3.28
CA SER A 29 -8.68 5.09 -4.03
C SER A 29 -8.94 3.75 -4.72
N SER A 30 -9.48 2.77 -3.99
CA SER A 30 -9.82 1.45 -4.53
C SER A 30 -10.90 1.54 -5.61
N PHE A 31 -11.90 2.41 -5.43
CA PHE A 31 -12.94 2.67 -6.42
C PHE A 31 -12.35 3.29 -7.70
N ILE A 32 -11.51 4.33 -7.56
CA ILE A 32 -10.83 4.97 -8.70
C ILE A 32 -9.90 4.01 -9.41
N SER A 33 -9.10 3.22 -8.67
CA SER A 33 -8.26 2.18 -9.27
C SER A 33 -9.10 1.13 -9.99
N SER A 34 -10.33 0.86 -9.56
CA SER A 34 -11.22 -0.10 -10.24
C SER A 34 -11.71 0.42 -11.59
N ILE A 35 -11.95 1.74 -11.69
CA ILE A 35 -12.44 2.39 -12.91
C ILE A 35 -11.30 2.74 -13.87
N VAL A 36 -10.24 3.37 -13.35
CA VAL A 36 -9.13 3.96 -14.13
C VAL A 36 -7.90 3.04 -14.19
N GLY A 37 -7.88 1.96 -13.40
CA GLY A 37 -6.75 1.03 -13.33
C GLY A 37 -5.67 1.49 -12.35
N PHE A 38 -4.96 2.58 -12.64
CA PHE A 38 -3.68 2.90 -11.98
C PHE A 38 -3.71 4.11 -11.02
N GLY A 39 -4.58 5.11 -11.25
CA GLY A 39 -4.53 6.39 -10.51
C GLY A 39 -4.93 6.34 -9.02
N GLY A 40 -5.66 5.30 -8.60
CA GLY A 40 -6.13 5.21 -7.21
C GLY A 40 -4.99 5.13 -6.19
N GLY A 41 -3.95 4.34 -6.48
CA GLY A 41 -2.83 4.17 -5.56
C GLY A 41 -2.04 5.46 -5.34
N MET A 42 -1.86 6.26 -6.39
CA MET A 42 -1.23 7.59 -6.33
C MET A 42 -1.98 8.55 -5.41
N LEU A 43 -3.32 8.53 -5.45
CA LEU A 43 -4.13 9.39 -4.59
C LEU A 43 -3.94 9.01 -3.10
N LEU A 44 -4.01 7.71 -2.79
CA LEU A 44 -3.80 7.22 -1.43
C LEU A 44 -2.39 7.51 -0.92
N LEU A 45 -1.37 7.26 -1.74
CA LEU A 45 0.02 7.52 -1.38
C LEU A 45 0.22 9.00 -0.98
N GLY A 46 -0.55 9.93 -1.57
CA GLY A 46 -0.41 11.37 -1.33
C GLY A 46 -1.04 11.75 0.00
N ILE A 47 -2.22 11.20 0.26
CA ILE A 47 -2.89 11.34 1.57
C ILE A 47 -2.01 10.77 2.69
N LEU A 48 -1.37 9.62 2.47
CA LEU A 48 -0.44 9.05 3.44
C LEU A 48 0.80 9.96 3.63
N ALA A 49 1.38 10.48 2.55
CA ALA A 49 2.54 11.37 2.60
C ALA A 49 2.30 12.68 3.36
N LEU A 50 1.05 13.17 3.38
CA LEU A 50 0.66 14.34 4.17
C LEU A 50 0.57 14.06 5.68
N ASN A 51 0.40 12.79 6.08
CA ASN A 51 0.13 12.41 7.46
C ASN A 51 1.29 11.65 8.14
N PHE A 52 2.23 11.10 7.36
CA PHE A 52 3.30 10.25 7.87
C PHE A 52 4.65 10.54 7.21
N PRO A 53 5.77 10.26 7.89
CA PRO A 53 7.09 10.28 7.26
C PRO A 53 7.18 9.22 6.15
N VAL A 54 7.95 9.50 5.11
CA VAL A 54 8.02 8.68 3.88
C VAL A 54 8.40 7.22 4.16
N SER A 55 9.23 6.99 5.17
CA SER A 55 9.62 5.65 5.64
C SER A 55 8.43 4.79 6.10
N LYS A 56 7.35 5.41 6.59
CA LYS A 56 6.08 4.74 6.96
C LYS A 56 5.08 4.71 5.82
N VAL A 57 5.07 5.76 4.98
CA VAL A 57 4.13 5.93 3.87
C VAL A 57 4.22 4.77 2.88
N ILE A 58 5.43 4.39 2.49
CA ILE A 58 5.65 3.38 1.44
C ILE A 58 5.16 1.99 1.88
N PRO A 59 5.55 1.45 3.07
CA PRO A 59 5.01 0.18 3.55
C PRO A 59 3.49 0.21 3.78
N LEU A 60 2.96 1.32 4.34
CA LEU A 60 1.54 1.44 4.63
C LEU A 60 0.71 1.46 3.33
N HIS A 61 1.17 2.19 2.32
CA HIS A 61 0.57 2.21 1.00
C HIS A 61 0.55 0.80 0.38
N ALA A 62 1.67 0.07 0.45
CA ALA A 62 1.78 -1.28 -0.09
C ALA A 62 0.75 -2.23 0.55
N ILE A 63 0.61 -2.22 1.88
CA ILE A 63 -0.34 -3.08 2.61
C ILE A 63 -1.78 -2.76 2.23
N ILE A 64 -2.16 -1.47 2.20
CA ILE A 64 -3.52 -1.07 1.83
C ILE A 64 -3.82 -1.48 0.38
N GLN A 65 -2.84 -1.31 -0.52
CA GLN A 65 -3.01 -1.63 -1.93
C GLN A 65 -3.05 -3.14 -2.19
N LEU A 66 -2.34 -3.95 -1.38
CA LEU A 66 -2.48 -5.40 -1.38
C LEU A 66 -3.91 -5.80 -1.04
N GLY A 67 -4.52 -5.23 0.00
CA GLY A 67 -5.92 -5.49 0.35
C GLY A 67 -6.88 -5.16 -0.80
N SER A 68 -6.74 -3.98 -1.42
CA SER A 68 -7.56 -3.57 -2.58
C SER A 68 -7.40 -4.52 -3.77
N ASN A 69 -6.17 -4.92 -4.12
CA ASN A 69 -5.91 -5.83 -5.23
C ASN A 69 -6.36 -7.26 -4.94
N LEU A 70 -6.26 -7.73 -3.69
CA LEU A 70 -6.78 -9.03 -3.28
C LEU A 70 -8.31 -9.07 -3.37
N ASN A 71 -8.99 -7.99 -2.98
CA ASN A 71 -10.43 -7.87 -3.18
C ASN A 71 -10.79 -7.96 -4.67
N ARG A 72 -10.06 -7.26 -5.55
CA ARG A 72 -10.24 -7.36 -7.00
C ARG A 72 -10.00 -8.78 -7.50
N LEU A 73 -8.91 -9.40 -7.08
CA LEU A 73 -8.59 -10.79 -7.43
C LEU A 73 -9.73 -11.71 -7.02
N PHE A 74 -10.27 -11.55 -5.81
CA PHE A 74 -11.37 -12.37 -5.30
C PHE A 74 -12.64 -12.20 -6.15
N PHE A 75 -13.08 -10.97 -6.43
CA PHE A 75 -14.29 -10.72 -7.23
C PHE A 75 -14.13 -11.19 -8.68
N PHE A 76 -12.94 -11.02 -9.27
CA PHE A 76 -12.68 -11.37 -10.66
C PHE A 76 -11.97 -12.71 -10.84
N ARG A 77 -11.85 -13.55 -9.81
CA ARG A 77 -11.04 -14.79 -9.79
C ARG A 77 -11.30 -15.75 -10.95
N PHE A 78 -12.52 -15.81 -11.45
CA PHE A 78 -12.90 -16.67 -12.57
C PHE A 78 -12.45 -16.13 -13.94
N LYS A 79 -12.10 -14.83 -14.03
CA LYS A 79 -11.57 -14.18 -15.23
C LYS A 79 -10.04 -14.08 -15.22
N VAL A 80 -9.39 -14.57 -14.16
CA VAL A 80 -7.94 -14.51 -14.01
C VAL A 80 -7.27 -15.59 -14.84
N LYS A 81 -6.26 -15.22 -15.62
CA LYS A 81 -5.36 -16.17 -16.29
C LYS A 81 -4.34 -16.69 -15.28
N TRP A 82 -4.67 -17.77 -14.59
CA TRP A 82 -3.85 -18.35 -13.51
C TRP A 82 -2.45 -18.76 -13.94
N SER A 83 -2.25 -19.14 -15.22
CA SER A 83 -0.94 -19.45 -15.78
C SER A 83 0.04 -18.27 -15.78
N ILE A 84 -0.47 -17.03 -15.75
CA ILE A 84 0.33 -15.79 -15.68
C ILE A 84 0.40 -15.30 -14.23
N PHE A 85 -0.74 -15.34 -13.53
CA PHE A 85 -0.85 -14.83 -12.17
C PHE A 85 0.04 -15.60 -11.18
N LEU A 86 0.08 -16.94 -11.25
CA LEU A 86 0.82 -17.75 -10.28
C LEU A 86 2.34 -17.53 -10.33
N PRO A 87 3.01 -17.57 -11.51
CA PRO A 87 4.43 -17.25 -11.58
C PRO A 87 4.75 -15.85 -11.07
N PHE A 88 3.90 -14.86 -11.38
CA PHE A 88 4.05 -13.50 -10.88
C PHE A 88 3.93 -13.44 -9.35
N ALA A 89 2.89 -14.06 -8.77
CA ALA A 89 2.66 -14.09 -7.33
C ALA A 89 3.81 -14.78 -6.59
N LEU A 90 4.33 -15.90 -7.12
CA LEU A 90 5.50 -16.58 -6.57
C LEU A 90 6.76 -15.70 -6.63
N GLY A 91 6.97 -14.99 -7.73
CA GLY A 91 8.03 -14.00 -7.85
C GLY A 91 7.89 -12.88 -6.81
N CYS A 92 6.68 -12.39 -6.56
CA CYS A 92 6.40 -11.39 -5.53
C CYS A 92 6.69 -11.91 -4.12
N LEU A 93 6.39 -13.17 -3.81
CA LEU A 93 6.69 -13.74 -2.48
C LEU A 93 8.18 -13.70 -2.15
N ILE A 94 9.04 -13.81 -3.16
CA ILE A 94 10.50 -13.68 -3.02
C ILE A 94 10.92 -12.20 -3.11
N GLY A 95 10.30 -11.43 -4.00
CA GLY A 95 10.61 -10.02 -4.21
C GLY A 95 10.27 -9.13 -3.02
N ILE A 96 9.21 -9.41 -2.27
CA ILE A 96 8.79 -8.66 -1.08
C ILE A 96 9.89 -8.62 0.00
N PRO A 97 10.43 -9.76 0.49
CA PRO A 97 11.47 -9.73 1.52
C PRO A 97 12.77 -9.10 1.00
N VAL A 98 13.15 -9.39 -0.26
CA VAL A 98 14.35 -8.79 -0.87
C VAL A 98 14.21 -7.28 -1.00
N GLY A 99 13.08 -6.80 -1.53
CA GLY A 99 12.77 -5.38 -1.66
C GLY A 99 12.67 -4.69 -0.30
N GLY A 100 12.07 -5.35 0.70
CA GLY A 100 12.03 -4.87 2.07
C GLY A 100 13.43 -4.70 2.68
N PHE A 101 14.32 -5.68 2.48
CA PHE A 101 15.71 -5.59 2.94
C PHE A 101 16.45 -4.39 2.33
N PHE A 102 16.33 -4.18 1.02
CA PHE A 102 16.90 -3.01 0.37
C PHE A 102 16.25 -1.70 0.83
N PHE A 103 14.94 -1.68 1.02
CA PHE A 103 14.20 -0.49 1.47
C PHE A 103 14.74 0.05 2.80
N TYR A 104 15.04 -0.83 3.76
CA TYR A 104 15.63 -0.43 5.05
C TYR A 104 17.07 0.10 4.93
N SER A 105 17.76 -0.19 3.85
CA SER A 105 19.13 0.29 3.60
C SER A 105 19.16 1.68 2.96
N ILE A 106 18.01 2.21 2.55
CA ILE A 106 17.91 3.50 1.84
C ILE A 106 17.71 4.65 2.84
N ASN A 107 18.44 5.75 2.64
CA ASN A 107 18.27 6.97 3.43
C ASN A 107 16.91 7.64 3.13
N GLU A 108 16.26 8.19 4.17
CA GLU A 108 14.94 8.83 4.05
C GLU A 108 14.91 10.00 3.05
N SER A 109 15.98 10.78 2.92
CA SER A 109 16.08 11.87 1.94
C SER A 109 15.99 11.35 0.50
N PHE A 110 16.59 10.18 0.23
CA PHE A 110 16.51 9.56 -1.08
C PHE A 110 15.10 9.03 -1.35
N LEU A 111 14.45 8.43 -0.35
CA LEU A 111 13.03 8.01 -0.48
C LEU A 111 12.11 9.19 -0.77
N LYS A 112 12.33 10.35 -0.13
CA LYS A 112 11.58 11.59 -0.40
C LYS A 112 11.73 12.04 -1.84
N ILE A 113 12.95 12.02 -2.38
CA ILE A 113 13.21 12.38 -3.78
C ILE A 113 12.48 11.41 -4.73
N LEU A 114 12.53 10.10 -4.47
CA LEU A 114 11.84 9.11 -5.29
C LEU A 114 10.32 9.33 -5.29
N VAL A 115 9.71 9.57 -4.12
CA VAL A 115 8.28 9.84 -4.02
C VAL A 115 7.93 11.16 -4.72
N ALA A 116 8.72 12.21 -4.52
CA ALA A 116 8.51 13.49 -5.19
C ALA A 116 8.59 13.35 -6.72
N PHE A 117 9.56 12.60 -7.23
CA PHE A 117 9.68 12.31 -8.65
C PHE A 117 8.47 11.53 -9.18
N PHE A 118 8.00 10.52 -8.45
CA PHE A 118 6.83 9.72 -8.82
C PHE A 118 5.54 10.55 -8.96
N TYR A 119 5.38 11.63 -8.20
CA TYR A 119 4.22 12.54 -8.32
C TYR A 119 4.32 13.54 -9.48
N ASN A 120 5.53 13.79 -10.00
CA ASN A 120 5.78 14.78 -11.05
C ASN A 120 5.96 14.15 -12.45
N LEU A 121 5.74 12.84 -12.57
CA LEU A 121 5.77 12.03 -13.80
C LEU A 121 4.36 11.81 -14.35
#